data_AF-A0A960NPV4-F1
#
_entry.id   AF-A0A960NPV4-F1
#
_cell.length_a   1.000
_cell.length_b   1.000
_cell.length_c   1.000
_cell.angle_alpha   90.00
_cell.angle_beta   90.00
_cell.angle_gamma   90.00
#
_symmetry.space_group_name_H-M   'P 1'
#
loop_
_entity.id
_entity.type
_entity.pdbx_description
1 polymer ?
#
loop_
_entity_poly.entity_id
_entity_poly.type
_entity_poly.pdbx_seq_one_letter_code
_entity_poly.pdbx_strand_id
1 'polypeptide(L)'
;MTEFEPFWNFIAYERRAQPDASANVGPAARHGTSLTLGIQTMWPFRKKKAYSWKKEHTRLWNELVPPQGQAATLQGELIRVAGKLTDQAFRNGNMNWDSDHEHMWRFIGAQISGDQIFSASERTQIQEKIEEIIRDQECPNLDGDRSPYYFISEKVVDWCMAHPKPIPHAEDPTLRR
;
A
#
# COMPACT_ATOMS: atom_id res chain seq x y z
N MET A 1 -24.60 3.19 15.44
CA MET A 1 -23.50 3.97 14.82
C MET A 1 -22.21 3.33 15.26
N THR A 2 -21.65 2.44 14.45
CA THR A 2 -20.36 1.82 14.73
C THR A 2 -19.29 2.86 14.43
N GLU A 3 -18.61 3.35 15.45
CA GLU A 3 -17.40 4.16 15.27
C GLU A 3 -16.41 3.36 14.43
N PHE A 4 -16.00 3.94 13.31
CA PHE A 4 -14.99 3.37 12.43
C PHE A 4 -13.67 3.39 13.19
N GLU A 5 -13.35 2.28 13.86
CA GLU A 5 -12.05 2.07 14.49
C GLU A 5 -10.97 2.19 13.40
N PRO A 6 -10.10 3.19 13.47
CA PRO A 6 -9.11 3.48 12.42
C PRO A 6 -8.09 2.35 12.25
N PHE A 7 -7.46 2.31 11.07
CA PHE A 7 -6.30 1.50 10.64
C PHE A 7 -5.19 1.30 11.71
N TRP A 8 -5.20 2.11 12.77
CA TRP A 8 -4.34 2.05 13.94
C TRP A 8 -4.32 0.72 14.67
N ASN A 9 -5.45 0.01 14.83
CA ASN A 9 -5.46 -1.21 15.64
C ASN A 9 -4.63 -2.34 15.01
N PHE A 10 -4.51 -2.39 13.68
CA PHE A 10 -3.68 -3.39 13.01
C PHE A 10 -2.18 -3.02 13.02
N ILE A 11 -1.82 -1.76 12.76
CA ILE A 11 -0.42 -1.30 12.85
C ILE A 11 0.11 -1.35 14.29
N ALA A 12 -0.75 -1.14 15.29
CA ALA A 12 -0.41 -1.33 16.70
C ALA A 12 -0.29 -2.83 17.06
N TYR A 13 -1.11 -3.69 16.47
CA TYR A 13 -1.04 -5.14 16.64
C TYR A 13 0.27 -5.73 16.07
N GLU A 14 0.65 -5.38 14.84
CA GLU A 14 1.93 -5.85 14.24
C GLU A 14 3.16 -5.38 15.04
N ARG A 15 3.13 -4.17 15.63
CA ARG A 15 4.22 -3.65 16.46
C ARG A 15 4.40 -4.40 17.79
N ARG A 16 3.37 -5.10 18.27
CA ARG A 16 3.40 -5.88 19.51
C ARG A 16 3.82 -7.34 19.28
N ALA A 17 3.81 -7.80 18.03
CA ALA A 17 4.03 -9.20 17.65
C ALA A 17 5.45 -9.54 17.14
N GLN A 18 6.39 -8.58 17.11
CA GLN A 18 7.79 -8.80 16.73
C GLN A 18 8.68 -8.72 17.98
N PRO A 19 9.17 -9.84 18.54
CA PRO A 19 10.22 -9.80 19.55
C PRO A 19 11.53 -9.29 18.94
N ASP A 20 12.30 -8.58 19.74
CA ASP A 20 13.57 -7.97 19.42
C ASP A 20 14.63 -9.00 19.02
N ALA A 21 14.88 -9.16 17.72
CA ALA A 21 16.04 -9.90 17.25
C ALA A 21 17.31 -9.04 17.41
N SER A 22 17.80 -8.90 18.65
CA SER A 22 19.19 -8.54 18.92
C SER A 22 19.93 -9.78 19.43
N ALA A 23 20.78 -10.36 18.58
CA ALA A 23 21.89 -11.21 19.01
C ALA A 23 22.95 -11.24 17.90
N ASN A 24 24.11 -10.71 18.24
CA ASN A 24 25.29 -10.53 17.42
C ASN A 24 26.23 -11.73 17.65
N VAL A 25 26.69 -12.45 16.61
CA VAL A 25 27.88 -13.33 16.68
C VAL A 25 28.51 -13.48 15.28
N GLY A 26 29.70 -12.91 15.04
CA GLY A 26 30.63 -13.36 14.00
C GLY A 26 31.45 -14.58 14.48
N PRO A 27 32.28 -15.28 13.67
CA PRO A 27 33.54 -14.65 13.21
C PRO A 27 34.20 -15.21 11.91
N ALA A 28 35.35 -14.58 11.60
CA ALA A 28 36.60 -15.13 11.03
C ALA A 28 36.78 -15.23 9.51
N ALA A 29 37.77 -14.45 9.03
CA ALA A 29 38.36 -14.47 7.71
C ALA A 29 39.21 -15.73 7.44
N ARG A 30 39.22 -16.19 6.18
CA ARG A 30 40.33 -16.95 5.58
C ARG A 30 40.51 -16.56 4.11
N HIS A 31 41.77 -16.45 3.70
CA HIS A 31 42.24 -16.13 2.36
C HIS A 31 41.96 -17.26 1.35
N GLY A 32 41.67 -16.89 0.11
CA GLY A 32 41.61 -17.80 -1.04
C GLY A 32 41.47 -17.03 -2.34
N THR A 33 42.57 -16.94 -3.09
CA THR A 33 42.67 -16.38 -4.45
C THR A 33 41.93 -17.25 -5.46
N SER A 34 41.05 -16.67 -6.29
CA SER A 34 40.80 -17.15 -7.66
C SER A 34 39.96 -16.14 -8.45
N LEU A 35 40.54 -15.58 -9.51
CA LEU A 35 39.84 -14.78 -10.51
C LEU A 35 38.90 -15.68 -11.31
N THR A 36 37.60 -15.57 -11.05
CA THR A 36 36.57 -16.04 -11.98
C THR A 36 35.62 -14.88 -12.24
N LEU A 37 35.44 -14.58 -13.53
CA LEU A 37 34.59 -13.54 -14.07
C LEU A 37 33.12 -13.88 -13.74
N GLY A 38 32.67 -13.46 -12.57
CA GLY A 38 31.28 -13.64 -12.12
C GLY A 38 30.39 -12.55 -12.68
N ILE A 39 29.51 -12.90 -13.63
CA ILE A 39 28.29 -12.14 -13.85
C ILE A 39 27.45 -12.36 -12.59
N GLN A 40 27.64 -11.46 -11.61
CA GLN A 40 26.80 -11.37 -10.43
C GLN A 40 25.38 -11.12 -10.94
N THR A 41 24.56 -12.16 -10.87
CA THR A 41 23.12 -12.10 -11.05
C THR A 41 22.59 -10.85 -10.32
N MET A 42 22.01 -9.96 -11.12
CA MET A 42 21.47 -8.68 -10.68
C MET A 42 20.24 -8.97 -9.82
N TRP A 43 20.48 -9.25 -8.53
CA TRP A 43 19.44 -9.27 -7.51
C TRP A 43 18.70 -7.92 -7.59
N PRO A 44 17.36 -7.88 -7.69
CA PRO A 44 16.65 -6.61 -7.69
C PRO A 44 16.70 -6.06 -6.26
N PHE A 45 17.77 -5.33 -5.95
CA PHE A 45 17.82 -4.52 -4.74
C PHE A 45 16.75 -3.44 -4.89
N ARG A 46 15.56 -3.67 -4.32
CA ARG A 46 14.56 -2.63 -4.12
C ARG A 46 15.26 -1.50 -3.38
N LYS A 47 15.46 -0.35 -4.05
CA LYS A 47 16.08 0.81 -3.42
C LYS A 47 15.33 1.11 -2.13
N LYS A 48 16.05 1.19 -1.02
CA LYS A 48 15.46 1.52 0.27
C LYS A 48 14.85 2.92 0.20
N LYS A 49 13.56 3.04 0.49
CA LYS A 49 12.86 4.33 0.53
C LYS A 49 13.43 5.20 1.64
N ALA A 50 13.46 6.52 1.41
CA ALA A 50 13.89 7.50 2.42
C ALA A 50 12.87 7.66 3.56
N TYR A 51 11.64 7.16 3.37
CA TYR A 51 10.53 7.22 4.32
C TYR A 51 9.91 5.84 4.54
N SER A 52 9.11 5.73 5.61
CA SER A 52 8.28 4.56 5.89
C SER A 52 6.87 4.81 5.36
N TRP A 53 6.42 3.99 4.41
CA TRP A 53 5.10 4.21 3.80
C TRP A 53 3.97 4.12 4.84
N LYS A 54 4.05 3.23 5.84
CA LYS A 54 3.06 3.12 6.94
C LYS A 54 2.97 4.42 7.75
N LYS A 55 4.11 5.08 8.00
CA LYS A 55 4.15 6.38 8.70
C LYS A 55 3.63 7.53 7.83
N GLU A 56 3.97 7.53 6.55
CA GLU A 56 3.46 8.56 5.63
C GLU A 56 1.97 8.40 5.34
N HIS A 57 1.46 7.17 5.20
CA HIS A 57 0.03 6.88 5.12
C HIS A 57 -0.72 7.48 6.31
N THR A 58 -0.22 7.20 7.51
CA THR A 58 -0.70 7.75 8.78
C THR A 58 -0.76 9.29 8.73
N ARG A 59 0.34 9.92 8.32
CA ARG A 59 0.44 11.38 8.26
C ARG A 59 -0.56 11.96 7.25
N LEU A 60 -0.57 11.43 6.03
CA LEU A 60 -1.47 11.85 4.95
C LEU A 60 -2.95 11.64 5.31
N TRP A 61 -3.28 10.55 6.01
CA TRP A 61 -4.62 10.33 6.53
C TRP A 61 -5.04 11.46 7.46
N ASN A 62 -4.23 11.77 8.47
CA ASN A 62 -4.54 12.80 9.45
C ASN A 62 -4.60 14.22 8.84
N GLU A 63 -3.83 14.48 7.79
CA GLU A 63 -3.77 15.79 7.14
C GLU A 63 -4.87 16.00 6.09
N LEU A 64 -5.21 14.97 5.32
CA LEU A 64 -5.98 15.12 4.07
C LEU A 64 -7.33 14.38 4.07
N VAL A 65 -7.55 13.44 4.98
CA VAL A 65 -8.77 12.62 5.02
C VAL A 65 -9.76 13.21 6.02
N PRO A 66 -10.95 13.65 5.58
CA PRO A 66 -11.96 14.13 6.50
C PRO A 66 -12.55 12.97 7.33
N PRO A 67 -13.09 13.25 8.52
CA PRO A 67 -13.74 12.23 9.35
C PRO A 67 -14.86 11.48 8.60
N GLN A 68 -15.65 12.20 7.81
CA GLN A 68 -16.72 11.65 6.98
C GLN A 68 -16.65 12.17 5.53
N GLY A 69 -17.36 11.49 4.62
CA GLY A 69 -17.49 11.93 3.22
C GLY A 69 -16.30 11.60 2.35
N GLN A 70 -16.16 12.33 1.24
CA GLN A 70 -15.02 12.27 0.33
C GLN A 70 -13.98 13.32 0.70
N ALA A 71 -12.71 13.04 0.45
CA ALA A 71 -11.68 14.04 0.66
C ALA A 71 -11.73 15.11 -0.44
N ALA A 72 -11.45 16.36 -0.08
CA ALA A 72 -11.41 17.47 -1.02
C ALA A 72 -10.21 17.42 -1.99
N THR A 73 -9.26 16.52 -1.74
CA THR A 73 -8.03 16.38 -2.52
C THR A 73 -7.90 14.96 -3.05
N LEU A 74 -7.33 14.79 -4.24
CA LEU A 74 -7.14 13.49 -4.84
C LEU A 74 -6.22 12.60 -3.99
N GLN A 75 -5.16 13.19 -3.41
CA GLN A 75 -4.28 12.51 -2.47
C GLN A 75 -5.06 11.99 -1.26
N GLY A 76 -5.86 12.85 -0.62
CA GLY A 76 -6.69 12.45 0.52
C GLY A 76 -7.69 11.37 0.12
N GLU A 77 -8.26 11.45 -1.07
CA GLU A 77 -9.28 10.50 -1.52
C GLU A 77 -8.67 9.12 -1.80
N LEU A 78 -7.52 9.07 -2.47
CA LEU A 78 -6.79 7.82 -2.68
C LEU A 78 -6.37 7.15 -1.36
N ILE A 79 -5.87 7.94 -0.40
CA ILE A 79 -5.51 7.45 0.94
C ILE A 79 -6.76 6.94 1.68
N ARG A 80 -7.87 7.67 1.59
CA ARG A 80 -9.15 7.26 2.22
C ARG A 80 -9.65 5.94 1.67
N VAL A 81 -9.72 5.81 0.35
CA VAL A 81 -10.25 4.63 -0.32
C VAL A 81 -9.34 3.43 -0.07
N ALA A 82 -8.03 3.54 -0.33
CA ALA A 82 -7.09 2.44 -0.12
C ALA A 82 -7.08 1.98 1.34
N GLY A 83 -7.10 2.91 2.30
CA GLY A 83 -7.13 2.58 3.72
C GLY A 83 -8.41 1.88 4.14
N LYS A 84 -9.58 2.37 3.72
CA LYS A 84 -10.88 1.74 4.06
C LYS A 84 -11.03 0.34 3.48
N LEU A 85 -10.71 0.15 2.20
CA LEU A 85 -10.84 -1.14 1.54
C LEU A 85 -9.85 -2.17 2.09
N THR A 86 -8.63 -1.72 2.40
CA THR A 86 -7.64 -2.57 3.07
C THR A 86 -8.12 -2.97 4.48
N ASP A 87 -8.65 -2.04 5.28
CA ASP A 87 -9.20 -2.35 6.61
C ASP A 87 -10.36 -3.35 6.53
N GLN A 88 -11.28 -3.16 5.58
CA GLN A 88 -12.38 -4.09 5.33
C GLN A 88 -11.87 -5.49 4.99
N ALA A 89 -10.86 -5.61 4.11
CA ALA A 89 -10.27 -6.88 3.74
C ALA A 89 -9.65 -7.58 4.96
N PHE A 90 -8.82 -6.87 5.73
CA PHE A 90 -8.13 -7.45 6.88
C PHE A 90 -9.04 -7.77 8.08
N ARG A 91 -10.11 -6.99 8.30
CA ARG A 91 -11.00 -7.19 9.46
C ARG A 91 -12.17 -8.12 9.17
N ASN A 92 -12.73 -8.02 7.97
CA ASN A 92 -13.98 -8.69 7.61
C ASN A 92 -13.82 -9.67 6.45
N GLY A 93 -12.60 -9.85 5.91
CA GLY A 93 -12.38 -10.73 4.76
C GLY A 93 -13.21 -10.35 3.56
N ASN A 94 -13.48 -9.05 3.35
CA ASN A 94 -14.36 -8.54 2.30
C ASN A 94 -15.82 -9.03 2.33
N MET A 95 -16.33 -9.48 3.48
CA MET A 95 -17.71 -9.97 3.58
C MET A 95 -18.79 -8.97 3.12
N ASN A 96 -18.50 -7.66 3.14
CA ASN A 96 -19.41 -6.61 2.69
C ASN A 96 -19.07 -6.08 1.28
N TRP A 97 -18.33 -6.83 0.47
CA TRP A 97 -17.94 -6.41 -0.87
C TRP A 97 -19.16 -6.26 -1.80
N ASP A 98 -19.14 -5.21 -2.61
CA ASP A 98 -20.13 -4.93 -3.66
C ASP A 98 -19.46 -4.25 -4.88
N SER A 99 -20.27 -3.81 -5.86
CA SER A 99 -19.77 -3.15 -7.06
C SER A 99 -19.02 -1.85 -6.79
N ASP A 100 -19.35 -1.12 -5.72
CA ASP A 100 -18.68 0.15 -5.40
C ASP A 100 -17.26 -0.10 -4.89
N HIS A 101 -17.01 -1.23 -4.22
CA HIS A 101 -15.67 -1.68 -3.84
C HIS A 101 -14.80 -1.93 -5.06
N GLU A 102 -15.35 -2.61 -6.08
CA GLU A 102 -14.67 -2.80 -7.35
C GLU A 102 -14.37 -1.46 -8.03
N HIS A 103 -15.37 -0.59 -8.19
CA HIS A 103 -15.20 0.73 -8.80
C HIS A 103 -14.11 1.55 -8.09
N MET A 104 -14.03 1.48 -6.77
CA MET A 104 -13.04 2.18 -5.98
C MET A 104 -11.61 1.64 -6.20
N TRP A 105 -11.41 0.32 -6.32
CA TRP A 105 -10.10 -0.22 -6.70
C TRP A 105 -9.70 0.16 -8.13
N ARG A 106 -10.64 0.11 -9.06
CA ARG A 106 -10.43 0.58 -10.45
C ARG A 106 -10.03 2.05 -10.48
N PHE A 107 -10.70 2.89 -9.68
CA PHE A 107 -10.38 4.30 -9.51
C PHE A 107 -8.93 4.48 -9.04
N ILE A 108 -8.50 3.79 -7.97
CA ILE A 108 -7.10 3.84 -7.51
C ILE A 108 -6.14 3.49 -8.64
N GLY A 109 -6.37 2.35 -9.30
CA GLY A 109 -5.53 1.88 -10.41
C GLY A 109 -5.42 2.91 -11.51
N ALA A 110 -6.54 3.46 -11.98
CA ALA A 110 -6.57 4.46 -13.04
C ALA A 110 -5.82 5.75 -12.67
N GLN A 111 -5.95 6.24 -11.44
CA GLN A 111 -5.31 7.48 -10.99
C GLN A 111 -3.79 7.33 -10.90
N ILE A 112 -3.30 6.24 -10.32
CA ILE A 112 -1.86 6.12 -10.02
C ILE A 112 -1.07 5.45 -11.15
N SER A 113 -1.69 4.60 -11.98
CA SER A 113 -1.01 3.92 -13.10
C SER A 113 -0.84 4.79 -14.35
N GLY A 114 -1.66 5.85 -14.51
CA GLY A 114 -1.53 6.81 -15.61
C GLY A 114 -0.29 7.70 -15.51
N ASP A 115 0.36 7.72 -14.36
CA ASP A 115 1.44 8.63 -14.04
C ASP A 115 2.82 8.07 -14.40
N GLN A 116 3.74 8.94 -14.84
CA GLN A 116 5.10 8.57 -15.23
C GLN A 116 6.05 8.41 -14.04
N ILE A 117 5.57 8.62 -12.80
CA ILE A 117 6.37 8.34 -11.60
C ILE A 117 6.75 6.86 -11.45
N PHE A 118 5.94 5.95 -12.02
CA PHE A 118 6.17 4.52 -11.96
C PHE A 118 6.75 4.02 -13.28
N SER A 119 7.73 3.11 -13.18
CA SER A 119 8.25 2.42 -14.34
C SER A 119 7.15 1.60 -15.04
N ALA A 120 7.35 1.24 -16.31
CA ALA A 120 6.38 0.41 -17.04
C ALA A 120 6.08 -0.91 -16.30
N SER A 121 7.11 -1.55 -15.74
CA SER A 121 6.94 -2.78 -14.96
C SER A 121 6.17 -2.56 -13.65
N GLU A 122 6.35 -1.42 -12.97
CA GLU A 122 5.58 -1.11 -11.76
C GLU A 122 4.11 -0.82 -12.09
N ARG A 123 3.84 -0.12 -13.19
CA ARG A 123 2.46 0.12 -13.65
C ARG A 123 1.74 -1.18 -13.98
N THR A 124 2.42 -2.12 -14.64
CA THR A 124 1.90 -3.47 -14.86
C THR A 124 1.61 -4.18 -13.53
N GLN A 125 2.54 -4.17 -12.58
CA GLN A 125 2.33 -4.80 -11.26
C GLN A 125 1.16 -4.17 -10.49
N ILE A 126 1.00 -2.85 -10.55
CA ILE A 126 -0.15 -2.16 -9.94
C ILE A 126 -1.45 -2.69 -10.55
N GLN A 127 -1.54 -2.74 -11.89
CA GLN A 127 -2.74 -3.24 -12.54
C GLN A 127 -3.01 -4.70 -12.17
N GLU A 128 -2.00 -5.56 -12.24
CA GLU A 128 -2.11 -6.99 -11.88
C GLU A 128 -2.61 -7.18 -10.44
N LYS A 129 -2.12 -6.36 -9.49
CA LYS A 129 -2.55 -6.43 -8.09
C LYS A 129 -3.97 -5.91 -7.86
N ILE A 130 -4.40 -4.90 -8.63
CA ILE A 130 -5.80 -4.48 -8.65
C ILE A 130 -6.69 -5.61 -9.19
N GLU A 131 -6.31 -6.26 -10.30
CA GLU A 131 -7.05 -7.41 -10.83
C GLU A 131 -7.09 -8.58 -9.85
N GLU A 132 -5.98 -8.87 -9.18
CA GLU A 132 -5.89 -9.92 -8.15
C GLU A 132 -6.88 -9.65 -7.01
N ILE A 133 -6.92 -8.41 -6.49
CA ILE A 133 -7.85 -8.01 -5.43
C ILE A 133 -9.31 -8.22 -5.86
N ILE A 134 -9.66 -7.79 -7.07
CA ILE A 134 -11.04 -7.85 -7.57
C ILE A 134 -11.45 -9.30 -7.86
N ARG A 135 -10.58 -10.07 -8.53
CA ARG A 135 -10.85 -11.48 -8.87
C ARG A 135 -10.98 -12.34 -7.62
N ASP A 136 -10.11 -12.12 -6.64
CA ASP A 136 -9.99 -12.97 -5.45
C ASP A 136 -10.73 -12.35 -4.24
N GLN A 137 -11.68 -11.43 -4.47
CA GLN A 137 -12.36 -10.68 -3.41
C GLN A 137 -13.05 -11.55 -2.35
N GLU A 138 -13.57 -12.72 -2.75
CA GLU A 138 -14.25 -13.70 -1.88
C GLU A 138 -13.27 -14.48 -0.97
N CYS A 139 -12.00 -14.56 -1.38
CA CYS A 139 -10.94 -15.26 -0.66
C CYS A 139 -9.67 -14.40 -0.71
N PRO A 140 -9.66 -13.23 -0.06
CA PRO A 140 -8.61 -12.25 -0.24
C PRO A 140 -7.27 -12.76 0.30
N ASN A 141 -6.20 -12.53 -0.44
CA ASN A 141 -4.84 -12.76 0.04
C ASN A 141 -4.45 -11.68 1.07
N LEU A 142 -4.37 -12.05 2.34
CA LEU A 142 -4.09 -11.16 3.47
C LEU A 142 -2.72 -11.44 4.12
N ASP A 143 -1.74 -11.87 3.33
CA ASP A 143 -0.38 -12.20 3.77
C ASP A 143 0.46 -10.95 4.13
N GLY A 144 -0.06 -10.12 5.06
CA GLY A 144 0.59 -8.94 5.63
C GLY A 144 1.26 -8.04 4.59
N ASP A 145 2.56 -7.77 4.79
CA ASP A 145 3.42 -6.96 3.91
C ASP A 145 3.57 -7.50 2.47
N ARG A 146 3.14 -8.73 2.20
CA ARG A 146 3.13 -9.33 0.86
C ARG A 146 1.75 -9.33 0.20
N SER A 147 0.70 -8.90 0.92
CA SER A 147 -0.65 -8.83 0.38
C SER A 147 -0.75 -7.80 -0.77
N PRO A 148 -1.62 -8.05 -1.76
CA PRO A 148 -1.89 -7.07 -2.81
C PRO A 148 -2.44 -5.74 -2.23
N TYR A 149 -3.20 -5.79 -1.13
CA TYR A 149 -3.74 -4.62 -0.43
C TYR A 149 -2.65 -3.68 0.11
N TYR A 150 -1.64 -4.24 0.80
CA TYR A 150 -0.50 -3.45 1.29
C TYR A 150 0.41 -2.97 0.16
N PHE A 151 0.57 -3.77 -0.88
CA PHE A 151 1.29 -3.32 -2.07
C PHE A 151 0.63 -2.07 -2.69
N ILE A 152 -0.69 -2.09 -2.91
CA ILE A 152 -1.39 -0.94 -3.48
C ILE A 152 -1.38 0.26 -2.52
N SER A 153 -1.59 0.03 -1.21
CA SER A 153 -1.51 1.10 -0.21
C SER A 153 -0.13 1.78 -0.18
N GLU A 154 0.95 1.00 -0.28
CA GLU A 154 2.31 1.52 -0.40
C GLU A 154 2.48 2.34 -1.68
N LYS A 155 1.92 1.90 -2.82
CA LYS A 155 1.99 2.64 -4.10
C LYS A 155 1.16 3.92 -4.10
N VAL A 156 0.02 3.94 -3.42
CA VAL A 156 -0.76 5.18 -3.22
C VAL A 156 0.06 6.21 -2.43
N VAL A 157 0.76 5.77 -1.38
CA VAL A 157 1.66 6.66 -0.63
C VAL A 157 2.79 7.17 -1.50
N ASP A 158 3.43 6.29 -2.29
CA ASP A 158 4.49 6.70 -3.22
C ASP A 158 4.01 7.77 -4.19
N TRP A 159 2.80 7.61 -4.71
CA TRP A 159 2.18 8.57 -5.60
C TRP A 159 1.93 9.92 -4.92
N CYS A 160 1.40 9.91 -3.69
CA CYS A 160 1.19 11.14 -2.91
C CYS A 160 2.50 11.85 -2.59
N MET A 161 3.56 11.11 -2.25
CA MET A 161 4.88 11.68 -1.93
C MET A 161 5.55 12.30 -3.16
N ALA A 162 5.28 11.78 -4.36
CA ALA A 162 5.71 12.39 -5.62
C ALA A 162 4.87 13.63 -6.02
N HIS A 163 3.64 13.76 -5.47
CA HIS A 163 2.70 14.85 -5.74
C HIS A 163 2.38 15.65 -4.47
N PRO A 164 3.36 16.39 -3.91
CA PRO A 164 3.18 17.07 -2.62
C PRO A 164 2.22 18.27 -2.68
N LYS A 165 1.88 18.76 -3.88
CA LYS A 165 0.90 19.83 -4.06
C LYS A 165 -0.51 19.23 -4.16
N PRO A 166 -1.44 19.57 -3.26
CA PRO A 166 -2.80 19.03 -3.29
C PRO A 166 -3.49 19.26 -4.64
N ILE A 167 -4.05 18.19 -5.19
CA ILE A 167 -4.83 18.23 -6.43
C ILE A 167 -6.31 18.23 -6.03
N PRO A 168 -7.13 19.20 -6.48
CA PRO A 168 -8.56 19.20 -6.19
C PRO A 168 -9.24 17.92 -6.66
N HIS A 169 -10.10 17.34 -5.82
CA HIS A 169 -10.95 16.20 -6.15
C HIS A 169 -12.41 16.64 -6.21
N ALA A 170 -13.10 16.28 -7.28
CA ALA A 170 -14.53 16.52 -7.41
C ALA A 170 -15.29 15.34 -6.79
N GLU A 171 -16.24 15.63 -5.90
CA GLU A 171 -17.04 14.58 -5.27
C GLU A 171 -17.85 13.80 -6.31
N ASP A 172 -17.84 12.48 -6.18
CA ASP A 172 -18.73 11.61 -6.96
C ASP A 172 -20.02 11.34 -6.15
N PRO A 173 -21.17 11.97 -6.49
CA PRO A 173 -22.40 11.81 -5.72
C PRO A 173 -23.01 10.41 -5.83
N THR A 174 -22.49 9.54 -6.71
CA THR A 174 -23.04 8.21 -6.96
C THR A 174 -22.41 7.12 -6.09
N LEU A 175 -21.21 7.38 -5.53
CA LEU A 175 -20.50 6.43 -4.67
C LEU A 175 -21.15 6.31 -3.29
N ARG A 176 -21.57 5.09 -2.91
CA ARG A 176 -22.05 4.78 -1.56
C ARG A 176 -20.87 4.45 -0.65
N ARG A 177 -20.90 4.91 0.61
CA ARG A 177 -19.76 4.82 1.56
C ARG A 177 -20.17 4.52 2.99
#